data_AF-A0A9D1T6V3-F1
#
_entry.id   AF-A0A9D1T6V3-F1
#
_cell.length_a   1.000
_cell.length_b   1.000
_cell.length_c   1.000
_cell.angle_alpha   90.00
_cell.angle_beta   90.00
_cell.angle_gamma   90.00
#
_symmetry.space_group_name_H-M   'P 1'
#
loop_
_entity.id
_entity.type
_entity.pdbx_description
1 polymer ?
#
loop_
_entity_poly.entity_id
_entity_poly.type
_entity_poly.pdbx_seq_one_letter_code
_entity_poly.pdbx_strand_id
1 'polypeptide(L)'
;MNFFEGLPFFLCLIPILLTALALGIAQKPLRYYTLAVSLLMIGLVLKDSPRQLLYLMVFFFWEYGLIRVYLTLRRRLGRRGGLYGLVMAAALFPLAAGKVAGLWGSSFFGFLGISYLTFKVLQMIIEIYDGVITAAPFPEYSGFLLFFPSFSSGPIDRSRRFGEDWRRILSREEYLRLAGDGIWKICLGLVYKVVLAALFYRGMNLAAEGKEWYMAAAYAYAYGGYLFFDFAGYSLMAIGCGQFLGIETPE
;
A
#
# COMPACT_ATOMS: atom_id res chain seq x y z
N MET A 1 10.11 9.94 9.03
CA MET A 1 10.41 8.50 8.79
C MET A 1 9.69 8.09 7.51
N ASN A 2 10.28 7.27 6.64
CA ASN A 2 9.66 6.82 5.39
C ASN A 2 9.42 5.30 5.42
N PHE A 3 8.49 4.81 4.59
CA PHE A 3 8.23 3.37 4.48
C PHE A 3 9.41 2.65 3.83
N PHE A 4 9.90 1.58 4.48
CA PHE A 4 10.96 0.72 3.98
C PHE A 4 12.22 1.48 3.59
N GLU A 5 12.56 2.50 4.37
CA GLU A 5 13.72 3.36 4.13
C GLU A 5 14.25 3.91 5.46
N GLY A 6 15.58 3.86 5.60
CA GLY A 6 16.29 4.39 6.75
C GLY A 6 16.18 3.51 7.99
N LEU A 7 17.20 3.62 8.85
CA LEU A 7 17.29 2.88 10.11
C LEU A 7 16.06 3.06 11.03
N PRO A 8 15.48 4.27 11.20
CA PRO A 8 14.33 4.46 12.10
C PRO A 8 13.13 3.58 11.76
N PHE A 9 12.85 3.38 10.46
CA PHE A 9 11.74 2.54 10.03
C PHE A 9 11.97 1.08 10.42
N PHE A 10 13.16 0.54 10.16
CA PHE A 10 13.47 -0.86 10.48
C PHE A 10 13.53 -1.10 12.00
N LEU A 11 13.99 -0.12 12.79
CA LEU A 11 13.95 -0.20 14.25
C LEU A 11 12.51 -0.27 14.80
N CYS A 12 11.55 0.38 14.17
CA CYS A 12 10.13 0.21 14.50
C CYS A 12 9.55 -1.11 13.96
N LEU A 13 9.96 -1.52 12.77
CA LEU A 13 9.42 -2.71 12.10
C LEU A 13 9.82 -4.02 12.81
N ILE A 14 11.07 -4.16 13.23
CA ILE A 14 11.58 -5.40 13.85
C ILE A 14 10.72 -5.85 15.06
N PRO A 15 10.47 -5.04 16.09
CA PRO A 15 9.63 -5.46 17.23
C PRO A 15 8.19 -5.76 16.81
N ILE A 16 7.67 -5.07 15.77
CA ILE A 16 6.35 -5.36 15.21
C ILE A 16 6.31 -6.76 14.60
N LEU A 17 7.32 -7.13 13.80
CA LEU A 17 7.39 -8.45 13.17
C LEU A 17 7.66 -9.56 14.18
N LEU A 18 8.49 -9.32 15.21
CA LEU A 18 8.72 -10.28 16.30
C LEU A 18 7.45 -10.54 17.10
N THR A 19 6.66 -9.50 17.38
CA THR A 19 5.36 -9.66 18.06
C THR A 19 4.36 -10.38 17.16
N ALA A 20 4.33 -10.09 15.85
CA ALA A 20 3.52 -10.84 14.89
C ALA A 20 3.89 -12.33 14.88
N LEU A 21 5.20 -12.63 14.88
CA LEU A 21 5.75 -13.98 14.91
C LEU A 21 5.27 -14.74 16.15
N ALA A 22 5.36 -14.12 17.33
CA ALA A 22 4.89 -14.71 18.58
C ALA A 22 3.37 -15.00 18.55
N LEU A 23 2.57 -14.04 18.06
CA LEU A 23 1.11 -14.20 17.94
C LEU A 23 0.73 -15.28 16.92
N GLY A 24 1.40 -15.34 15.77
CA GLY A 24 1.15 -16.33 14.73
C GLY A 24 1.55 -17.74 15.15
N ILE A 25 2.69 -17.90 15.86
CA ILE A 25 3.08 -19.19 16.47
C ILE A 25 2.04 -19.64 17.50
N ALA A 26 1.49 -18.71 18.28
CA ALA A 26 0.42 -18.96 19.24
C ALA A 26 -0.97 -19.14 18.59
N GLN A 27 -1.07 -19.13 17.25
CA GLN A 27 -2.30 -19.25 16.47
C GLN A 27 -3.37 -18.23 16.89
N LYS A 28 -2.95 -17.04 17.32
CA LYS A 28 -3.85 -15.94 17.66
C LYS A 28 -4.25 -15.18 16.39
N PRO A 29 -5.47 -14.63 16.32
CA PRO A 29 -5.90 -13.86 15.15
C PRO A 29 -5.05 -12.59 15.01
N LEU A 30 -4.42 -12.39 13.85
CA LEU A 30 -3.54 -11.25 13.59
C LEU A 30 -4.28 -9.97 13.18
N ARG A 31 -5.51 -10.06 12.66
CA ARG A 31 -6.28 -8.92 12.12
C ARG A 31 -6.23 -7.61 12.91
N TYR A 32 -6.58 -7.62 14.20
CA TYR A 32 -6.62 -6.39 15.00
C TYR A 32 -5.21 -5.88 15.34
N TYR A 33 -4.26 -6.80 15.51
CA TYR A 33 -2.86 -6.45 15.65
C TYR A 33 -2.35 -5.77 14.37
N THR A 34 -2.61 -6.36 13.21
CA THR A 34 -2.27 -5.83 11.88
C THR A 34 -2.84 -4.43 11.64
N LEU A 35 -4.11 -4.17 11.99
CA LEU A 35 -4.69 -2.83 11.90
C LEU A 35 -4.05 -1.85 12.87
N ALA A 36 -3.84 -2.25 14.14
CA ALA A 36 -3.22 -1.38 15.14
C ALA A 36 -1.80 -0.96 14.74
N VAL A 37 -0.96 -1.91 14.31
CA VAL A 37 0.39 -1.60 13.85
C VAL A 37 0.38 -0.80 12.55
N SER A 38 -0.63 -1.01 11.69
CA SER A 38 -0.75 -0.20 10.48
C SER A 38 -1.06 1.26 10.78
N LEU A 39 -2.01 1.51 11.69
CA LEU A 39 -2.32 2.87 12.15
C LEU A 39 -1.10 3.52 12.84
N LEU A 40 -0.37 2.76 13.66
CA LEU A 40 0.87 3.23 14.28
C LEU A 40 1.90 3.62 13.23
N MET A 41 2.20 2.74 12.27
CA MET A 41 3.24 2.98 11.26
C MET A 41 2.88 4.16 10.35
N ILE A 42 1.63 4.25 9.90
CA ILE A 42 1.16 5.40 9.11
C ILE A 42 1.26 6.70 9.93
N GLY A 43 0.83 6.67 11.21
CA GLY A 43 0.93 7.82 12.11
C GLY A 43 2.37 8.27 12.35
N LEU A 44 3.31 7.34 12.50
CA LEU A 44 4.73 7.65 12.67
C LEU A 44 5.37 8.20 11.39
N VAL A 45 4.99 7.67 10.22
CA VAL A 45 5.47 8.18 8.92
C VAL A 45 4.95 9.59 8.66
N LEU A 46 3.68 9.85 8.96
CA LEU A 46 3.02 11.13 8.70
C LEU A 46 3.11 12.13 9.86
N LYS A 47 3.85 11.81 10.93
CA LYS A 47 3.93 12.61 12.16
C LYS A 47 4.28 14.08 11.91
N ASP A 48 5.22 14.32 11.01
CA ASP A 48 5.73 15.67 10.71
C ASP A 48 4.85 16.42 9.69
N SER A 49 3.78 15.80 9.19
CA SER A 49 2.91 16.33 8.14
C SER A 49 1.42 16.29 8.55
N PRO A 50 0.98 17.15 9.49
CA PRO A 50 -0.40 17.14 10.00
C PRO A 50 -1.46 17.36 8.90
N ARG A 51 -1.13 18.14 7.86
CA ARG A 51 -2.01 18.34 6.70
C ARG A 51 -2.26 17.04 5.93
N GLN A 52 -1.22 16.22 5.73
CA GLN A 52 -1.36 14.93 5.05
C GLN A 52 -2.21 13.96 5.87
N LEU A 53 -2.04 13.95 7.19
CA LEU A 53 -2.87 13.15 8.09
C LEU A 53 -4.35 13.58 8.01
N LEU A 54 -4.62 14.89 7.98
CA LEU A 54 -5.96 15.42 7.79
C LEU A 54 -6.56 14.98 6.45
N TYR A 55 -5.81 15.13 5.35
CA TYR A 55 -6.28 14.69 4.03
C TYR A 55 -6.53 13.19 3.96
N LEU A 56 -5.67 12.36 4.58
CA LEU A 56 -5.89 10.92 4.70
C LEU A 56 -7.19 10.62 5.46
N MET A 57 -7.46 11.29 6.58
CA MET A 57 -8.69 11.10 7.35
C MET A 57 -9.93 11.48 6.53
N VAL A 58 -9.90 12.66 5.88
CA VAL A 58 -11.00 13.12 5.02
C VAL A 58 -11.22 12.13 3.88
N PHE A 59 -10.16 11.71 3.19
CA PHE A 59 -10.21 10.71 2.12
C PHE A 59 -10.81 9.40 2.62
N PHE A 60 -10.30 8.86 3.74
CA PHE A 60 -10.75 7.58 4.29
C PHE A 60 -12.26 7.58 4.60
N PHE A 61 -12.76 8.62 5.27
CA PHE A 61 -14.18 8.70 5.61
C PHE A 61 -15.05 9.03 4.40
N TRP A 62 -14.57 9.85 3.47
CA TRP A 62 -15.23 10.12 2.19
C TRP A 62 -15.46 8.82 1.40
N GLU A 63 -14.39 8.07 1.15
CA GLU A 63 -14.44 6.83 0.37
C GLU A 63 -15.26 5.74 1.06
N TYR A 64 -15.15 5.63 2.40
CA TYR A 64 -15.98 4.68 3.15
C TYR A 64 -17.47 5.02 3.06
N GLY A 65 -17.82 6.29 3.25
CA GLY A 65 -19.18 6.78 3.11
C GLY A 65 -19.74 6.51 1.71
N LEU A 66 -18.96 6.79 0.68
CA LEU A 66 -19.30 6.54 -0.72
C LEU A 66 -19.57 5.06 -0.99
N ILE A 67 -18.69 4.16 -0.53
CA ILE A 67 -18.88 2.70 -0.66
C ILE A 67 -20.16 2.24 0.04
N ARG A 68 -20.42 2.74 1.25
CA ARG A 68 -21.63 2.36 2.04
C ARG A 68 -22.91 2.84 1.38
N VAL A 69 -22.93 4.07 0.88
CA VAL A 69 -24.05 4.62 0.10
C VAL A 69 -24.24 3.81 -1.17
N TYR A 70 -23.17 3.51 -1.91
CA TYR A 70 -23.26 2.76 -3.15
C TYR A 70 -23.77 1.32 -2.96
N LEU A 71 -23.29 0.61 -1.93
CA LEU A 71 -23.81 -0.70 -1.55
C LEU A 71 -25.32 -0.64 -1.26
N THR A 72 -25.78 0.39 -0.55
CA THR A 72 -27.20 0.57 -0.22
C THR A 72 -28.04 0.86 -1.47
N LEU A 73 -27.56 1.75 -2.34
CA LEU A 73 -28.23 2.08 -3.59
C LEU A 73 -28.25 0.90 -4.56
N ARG A 74 -27.16 0.13 -4.66
CA ARG A 74 -27.08 -1.07 -5.50
C ARG A 74 -28.09 -2.14 -5.09
N ARG A 75 -28.30 -2.32 -3.77
CA ARG A 75 -29.32 -3.22 -3.23
C ARG A 75 -30.75 -2.76 -3.51
N ARG A 76 -31.02 -1.45 -3.47
CA ARG A 76 -32.37 -0.88 -3.68
C ARG A 76 -32.74 -0.72 -5.15
N LEU A 77 -31.81 -0.24 -5.97
CA LEU A 77 -32.07 0.23 -7.35
C LEU A 77 -31.57 -0.74 -8.43
N GLY A 78 -30.93 -1.85 -8.03
CA GLY A 78 -30.34 -2.80 -8.97
C GLY A 78 -29.12 -2.23 -9.70
N ARG A 79 -28.78 -2.83 -10.84
CA ARG A 79 -27.57 -2.48 -11.61
C ARG A 79 -27.87 -1.29 -12.51
N ARG A 80 -27.27 -0.14 -12.22
CA ARG A 80 -27.44 1.09 -13.03
C ARG A 80 -26.08 1.67 -13.43
N GLY A 81 -25.82 1.73 -14.73
CA GLY A 81 -24.56 2.26 -15.27
C GLY A 81 -24.32 3.73 -14.94
N GLY A 82 -25.36 4.56 -14.99
CA GLY A 82 -25.24 5.99 -14.63
C GLY A 82 -24.83 6.22 -13.17
N LEU A 83 -25.40 5.46 -12.23
CA LEU A 83 -25.02 5.52 -10.82
C LEU A 83 -23.57 5.06 -10.62
N TYR A 84 -23.17 3.98 -11.30
CA TYR A 84 -21.79 3.51 -11.28
C TYR A 84 -20.81 4.59 -11.77
N GLY A 85 -21.10 5.26 -12.88
CA GLY A 85 -20.26 6.35 -13.40
C GLY A 85 -20.13 7.51 -12.42
N LEU A 86 -21.22 7.90 -11.76
CA LEU A 86 -21.22 8.96 -10.75
C LEU A 86 -20.37 8.60 -9.53
N VAL A 87 -20.53 7.38 -9.02
CA VAL A 87 -19.76 6.89 -7.87
C VAL A 87 -18.28 6.76 -8.23
N MET A 88 -17.95 6.28 -9.42
CA MET A 88 -16.57 6.22 -9.92
C MET A 88 -15.94 7.63 -9.99
N ALA A 89 -16.66 8.61 -10.52
CA ALA A 89 -16.21 9.99 -10.56
C ALA A 89 -16.02 10.59 -9.15
N ALA A 90 -16.92 10.30 -8.22
CA ALA A 90 -16.84 10.76 -6.84
C ALA A 90 -15.64 10.16 -6.08
N ALA A 91 -15.28 8.90 -6.36
CA ALA A 91 -14.10 8.23 -5.78
C ALA A 91 -12.78 8.71 -6.40
N LEU A 92 -12.81 9.09 -7.69
CA LEU A 92 -11.65 9.67 -8.37
C LEU A 92 -11.39 11.12 -7.96
N PHE A 93 -12.41 11.82 -7.46
CA PHE A 93 -12.34 13.26 -7.20
C PHE A 93 -11.18 13.67 -6.29
N PRO A 94 -10.92 13.06 -5.10
CA PRO A 94 -9.80 13.47 -4.26
C PRO A 94 -8.44 13.33 -4.95
N LEU A 95 -8.24 12.24 -5.71
CA LEU A 95 -7.01 12.02 -6.48
C LEU A 95 -6.85 13.03 -7.61
N ALA A 96 -7.90 13.25 -8.39
CA ALA A 96 -7.90 14.21 -9.50
C ALA A 96 -7.66 15.64 -8.98
N ALA A 97 -8.36 16.03 -7.92
CA ALA A 97 -8.17 17.32 -7.25
C ALA A 97 -6.73 17.49 -6.78
N GLY A 98 -6.13 16.47 -6.15
CA GLY A 98 -4.74 16.52 -5.70
C GLY A 98 -3.72 16.63 -6.83
N LYS A 99 -3.94 15.94 -7.95
CA LYS A 99 -3.06 16.01 -9.13
C LYS A 99 -3.16 17.37 -9.83
N VAL A 100 -4.37 17.88 -10.00
CA VAL A 100 -4.63 19.19 -10.62
C VAL A 100 -4.09 20.32 -9.76
N ALA A 101 -4.32 20.27 -8.44
CA ALA A 101 -3.75 21.19 -7.47
C ALA A 101 -2.21 21.26 -7.55
N GLY A 102 -1.57 20.11 -7.75
CA GLY A 102 -0.12 20.00 -7.91
C GLY A 102 0.43 20.74 -9.13
N LEU A 103 -0.35 20.86 -10.22
CA LEU A 103 0.06 21.62 -11.41
C LEU A 103 0.21 23.12 -11.13
N TRP A 104 -0.53 23.64 -10.15
CA TRP A 104 -0.42 25.02 -9.68
C TRP A 104 0.49 25.18 -8.46
N GLY A 105 1.32 24.18 -8.16
CA GLY A 105 2.26 24.20 -7.03
C GLY A 105 1.59 24.08 -5.66
N SER A 106 0.30 23.71 -5.60
CA SER A 106 -0.42 23.50 -4.34
C SER A 106 -0.49 22.03 -3.97
N SER A 107 -0.40 21.71 -2.67
CA SER A 107 -0.50 20.34 -2.14
C SER A 107 -1.90 20.01 -1.61
N PHE A 108 -2.94 20.67 -2.13
CA PHE A 108 -4.32 20.44 -1.73
C PHE A 108 -4.72 19.00 -2.00
N PHE A 109 -5.27 18.27 -1.01
CA PHE A 109 -5.55 16.82 -1.04
C PHE A 109 -4.36 15.88 -1.32
N GLY A 110 -3.14 16.39 -1.48
CA GLY A 110 -1.96 15.56 -1.68
C GLY A 110 -1.52 14.91 -0.37
N PHE A 111 -1.57 13.58 -0.28
CA PHE A 111 -0.97 12.81 0.81
C PHE A 111 -0.32 11.53 0.28
N LEU A 112 0.63 10.99 1.05
CA LEU A 112 1.33 9.75 0.73
C LEU A 112 0.35 8.58 0.50
N GLY A 113 0.49 7.87 -0.61
CA GLY A 113 -0.33 6.69 -0.91
C GLY A 113 -1.68 6.96 -1.57
N ILE A 114 -2.11 8.23 -1.75
CA ILE A 114 -3.43 8.57 -2.32
C ILE A 114 -3.73 7.80 -3.62
N SER A 115 -2.78 7.71 -4.55
CA SER A 115 -2.99 6.99 -5.82
C SER A 115 -3.32 5.50 -5.61
N TYR A 116 -2.54 4.81 -4.78
CA TYR A 116 -2.69 3.38 -4.53
C TYR A 116 -3.97 3.09 -3.74
N LEU A 117 -4.28 3.93 -2.76
CA LEU A 117 -5.52 3.84 -1.98
C LEU A 117 -6.75 4.08 -2.86
N THR A 118 -6.71 5.06 -3.77
CA THR A 118 -7.78 5.27 -4.74
C THR A 118 -8.00 4.01 -5.57
N PHE A 119 -6.95 3.38 -6.12
CA PHE A 119 -7.12 2.15 -6.88
C PHE A 119 -7.76 1.00 -6.09
N LYS A 120 -7.41 0.85 -4.81
CA LYS A 120 -8.09 -0.11 -3.90
C LYS A 120 -9.59 0.19 -3.77
N VAL A 121 -9.98 1.46 -3.65
CA VAL A 121 -11.39 1.86 -3.59
C VAL A 121 -12.09 1.63 -4.94
N LEU A 122 -11.47 2.00 -6.05
CA LEU A 122 -12.06 1.78 -7.38
C LEU A 122 -12.30 0.29 -7.64
N GLN A 123 -11.35 -0.56 -7.23
CA GLN A 123 -11.50 -2.01 -7.27
C GLN A 123 -12.75 -2.47 -6.51
N MET A 124 -13.00 -1.95 -5.30
CA MET A 124 -14.21 -2.25 -4.55
C MET A 124 -15.47 -1.78 -5.28
N ILE A 125 -15.48 -0.56 -5.83
CA ILE A 125 -16.63 -0.02 -6.56
C ILE A 125 -16.98 -0.88 -7.78
N ILE A 126 -15.97 -1.31 -8.54
CA ILE A 126 -16.14 -2.22 -9.69
C ILE A 126 -16.77 -3.54 -9.24
N GLU A 127 -16.23 -4.18 -8.19
CA GLU A 127 -16.77 -5.46 -7.73
C GLU A 127 -18.14 -5.33 -7.03
N ILE A 128 -18.50 -4.16 -6.49
CA ILE A 128 -19.87 -3.87 -6.03
C ILE A 128 -20.83 -3.72 -7.23
N TYR A 129 -20.40 -3.06 -8.30
CA TYR A 129 -21.19 -2.94 -9.52
C TYR A 129 -21.53 -4.32 -10.10
N ASP A 130 -20.52 -5.19 -10.17
CA ASP A 130 -20.64 -6.57 -10.62
C ASP A 130 -21.40 -7.48 -9.65
N GLY A 131 -21.66 -7.01 -8.41
CA GLY A 131 -22.44 -7.73 -7.40
C GLY A 131 -21.64 -8.80 -6.65
N VAL A 132 -20.32 -8.83 -6.82
CA VAL A 132 -19.42 -9.77 -6.14
C VAL A 132 -19.17 -9.34 -4.70
N ILE A 133 -18.98 -8.04 -4.47
CA ILE A 133 -18.92 -7.47 -3.12
C ILE A 133 -20.32 -7.01 -2.70
N THR A 134 -20.85 -7.60 -1.64
CA THR A 134 -22.18 -7.26 -1.11
C THR A 134 -22.13 -6.57 0.24
N ALA A 135 -20.99 -6.57 0.94
CA ALA A 135 -20.80 -5.90 2.23
C ALA A 135 -19.37 -5.38 2.38
N ALA A 136 -19.21 -4.31 3.17
CA ALA A 136 -17.91 -3.74 3.53
C ALA A 136 -17.89 -3.40 5.04
N PRO A 137 -17.67 -4.39 5.92
CA PRO A 137 -17.54 -4.15 7.35
C PRO A 137 -16.43 -3.15 7.65
N PHE A 138 -16.66 -2.22 8.58
CA PHE A 138 -15.71 -1.15 8.88
C PHE A 138 -14.30 -1.64 9.24
N PRO A 139 -14.12 -2.66 10.12
CA PRO A 139 -12.77 -3.13 10.47
C PRO A 139 -12.01 -3.75 9.29
N GLU A 140 -12.70 -4.51 8.44
CA GLU A 140 -12.10 -5.15 7.26
C GLU A 140 -11.73 -4.13 6.19
N TYR A 141 -12.62 -3.16 5.93
CA TYR A 141 -12.31 -2.01 5.07
C TYR A 141 -11.11 -1.21 5.59
N SER A 142 -11.09 -0.93 6.89
CA SER A 142 -9.98 -0.22 7.54
C SER A 142 -8.68 -0.98 7.40
N GLY A 143 -8.69 -2.28 7.68
CA GLY A 143 -7.54 -3.17 7.52
C GLY A 143 -7.03 -3.19 6.09
N PHE A 144 -7.91 -3.31 5.10
CA PHE A 144 -7.56 -3.37 3.68
C PHE A 144 -6.94 -2.06 3.16
N LEU A 145 -7.62 -0.94 3.44
CA LEU A 145 -7.22 0.35 2.90
C LEU A 145 -6.00 0.92 3.60
N LEU A 146 -5.92 0.76 4.93
CA LEU A 146 -4.83 1.29 5.75
C LEU A 146 -3.71 0.27 5.99
N PHE A 147 -3.66 -0.83 5.26
CA PHE A 147 -2.59 -1.83 5.41
C PHE A 147 -1.21 -1.21 5.11
N PHE A 148 -0.41 -0.95 6.15
CA PHE A 148 0.82 -0.15 6.00
C PHE A 148 1.84 -0.72 5.01
N PRO A 149 2.02 -2.06 4.86
CA PRO A 149 3.02 -2.58 3.92
C PRO A 149 2.73 -2.14 2.48
N SER A 150 1.46 -2.09 2.07
CA SER A 150 1.04 -1.64 0.74
C SER A 150 0.38 -0.26 0.70
N PHE A 151 0.60 0.57 1.74
CA PHE A 151 -0.04 1.89 1.83
C PHE A 151 0.54 2.92 0.85
N SER A 152 1.86 3.07 0.82
CA SER A 152 2.51 4.10 -0.02
C SER A 152 2.55 3.70 -1.49
N SER A 153 3.14 2.54 -1.78
CA SER A 153 3.39 2.09 -3.16
C SER A 153 3.55 0.58 -3.30
N GLY A 154 2.96 -0.20 -2.38
CA GLY A 154 3.04 -1.67 -2.46
C GLY A 154 2.05 -2.26 -3.46
N PRO A 155 2.08 -3.58 -3.67
CA PRO A 155 1.19 -4.25 -4.61
C PRO A 155 -0.28 -3.95 -4.32
N ILE A 156 -1.03 -3.59 -5.36
CA ILE A 156 -2.46 -3.27 -5.26
C ILE A 156 -3.23 -4.58 -5.14
N ASP A 157 -3.78 -4.82 -3.95
CA ASP A 157 -4.55 -6.02 -3.64
C ASP A 157 -6.05 -5.84 -3.93
N ARG A 158 -6.79 -6.95 -3.97
CA ARG A 158 -8.26 -6.98 -4.08
C ARG A 158 -8.87 -7.21 -2.70
N SER A 159 -9.88 -6.43 -2.36
CA SER A 159 -10.47 -6.43 -1.01
C SER A 159 -11.00 -7.81 -0.58
N ARG A 160 -11.50 -8.63 -1.51
CA ARG A 160 -12.00 -9.97 -1.19
C ARG A 160 -10.89 -10.93 -0.78
N ARG A 161 -9.80 -10.97 -1.55
CA ARG A 161 -8.64 -11.83 -1.25
C ARG A 161 -7.98 -11.40 0.05
N PHE A 162 -7.79 -10.09 0.23
CA PHE A 162 -7.36 -9.54 1.52
C PHE A 162 -8.31 -9.95 2.66
N GLY A 163 -9.63 -9.88 2.43
CA GLY A 163 -10.65 -10.25 3.40
C GLY A 163 -10.60 -11.73 3.81
N GLU A 164 -10.26 -12.63 2.88
CA GLU A 164 -10.04 -14.06 3.16
C GLU A 164 -8.86 -14.24 4.12
N ASP A 165 -7.71 -13.63 3.82
CA ASP A 165 -6.52 -13.65 4.68
C ASP A 165 -6.82 -13.00 6.05
N TRP A 166 -7.50 -11.86 6.04
CA TRP A 166 -7.87 -11.08 7.22
C TRP A 166 -8.73 -11.86 8.22
N ARG A 167 -9.61 -12.74 7.74
CA ARG A 167 -10.48 -13.57 8.59
C ARG A 167 -9.83 -14.89 9.00
N ARG A 168 -8.81 -15.34 8.27
CA ARG A 168 -8.17 -16.63 8.47
C ARG A 168 -7.31 -16.64 9.74
N ILE A 169 -7.34 -17.76 10.44
CA ILE A 169 -6.38 -18.08 11.50
C ILE A 169 -5.51 -19.20 10.93
N LEU A 170 -4.22 -18.93 10.78
CA LEU A 170 -3.27 -19.89 10.22
C LEU A 170 -2.88 -20.90 11.29
N SER A 171 -2.71 -22.16 10.89
CA SER A 171 -2.00 -23.12 11.75
C SER A 171 -0.55 -22.68 11.94
N ARG A 172 0.08 -23.17 13.01
CA ARG A 172 1.48 -22.83 13.31
C ARG A 172 2.42 -23.17 12.15
N GLU A 173 2.21 -24.30 11.50
CA GLU A 173 3.04 -24.75 10.37
C GLU A 173 2.86 -23.84 9.15
N GLU A 174 1.61 -23.56 8.76
CA GLU A 174 1.31 -22.62 7.66
C GLU A 174 1.90 -21.24 7.93
N TYR A 175 1.76 -20.74 9.15
CA TYR A 175 2.28 -19.44 9.55
C TYR A 175 3.81 -19.40 9.49
N LEU A 176 4.50 -20.42 10.00
CA LEU A 176 5.97 -20.46 9.97
C LEU A 176 6.51 -20.53 8.54
N ARG A 177 5.85 -21.28 7.65
CA ARG A 177 6.19 -21.28 6.22
C ARG A 177 6.02 -19.90 5.62
N LEU A 178 4.87 -19.27 5.85
CA LEU A 178 4.55 -17.95 5.35
C LEU A 178 5.53 -16.87 5.86
N ALA A 179 5.85 -16.89 7.16
CA ALA A 179 6.81 -15.98 7.76
C ALA A 179 8.24 -16.22 7.25
N GLY A 180 8.62 -17.48 7.01
CA GLY A 180 9.91 -17.84 6.42
C GLY A 180 10.10 -17.23 5.02
N ASP A 181 9.10 -17.37 4.15
CA ASP A 181 9.08 -16.71 2.84
C ASP A 181 9.15 -15.18 2.98
N GLY A 182 8.48 -14.64 4.00
CA GLY A 182 8.49 -13.22 4.31
C GLY A 182 9.86 -12.68 4.70
N ILE A 183 10.62 -13.42 5.52
CA ILE A 183 12.01 -13.08 5.87
C ILE A 183 12.87 -13.03 4.61
N TRP A 184 12.76 -14.07 3.77
CA TRP A 184 13.51 -14.14 2.52
C TRP A 184 13.25 -12.91 1.63
N LYS A 185 11.97 -12.56 1.43
CA LYS A 185 11.58 -11.38 0.65
C LYS A 185 12.07 -10.06 1.25
N ILE A 186 12.00 -9.89 2.58
CA ILE A 186 12.52 -8.68 3.24
C ILE A 186 14.04 -8.56 3.02
N CYS A 187 14.79 -9.65 3.23
CA CYS A 187 16.24 -9.67 3.02
C CYS A 187 16.62 -9.39 1.57
N LEU A 188 15.95 -10.03 0.60
CA LEU A 188 16.19 -9.79 -0.82
C LEU A 188 15.84 -8.35 -1.20
N GLY A 189 14.73 -7.83 -0.68
CA GLY A 189 14.30 -6.45 -0.92
C GLY A 189 15.28 -5.42 -0.37
N LEU A 190 15.91 -5.70 0.79
CA LEU A 190 17.00 -4.89 1.33
C LEU A 190 18.22 -4.89 0.41
N VAL A 191 18.63 -6.04 -0.12
CA VAL A 191 19.74 -6.11 -1.10
C VAL A 191 19.40 -5.29 -2.34
N TYR A 192 18.19 -5.44 -2.88
CA TYR A 192 17.75 -4.71 -4.06
C TYR A 192 17.76 -3.20 -3.83
N LYS A 193 17.13 -2.73 -2.75
CA LYS A 193 16.95 -1.31 -2.51
C LYS A 193 18.21 -0.62 -1.97
N VAL A 194 18.91 -1.25 -1.03
CA VAL A 194 20.04 -0.60 -0.33
C VAL A 194 21.35 -0.77 -1.08
N VAL A 195 21.55 -1.91 -1.77
CA VAL A 195 22.81 -2.20 -2.46
C VAL A 195 22.69 -1.93 -3.96
N LEU A 196 21.77 -2.62 -4.64
CA LEU A 196 21.70 -2.58 -6.11
C LEU A 196 21.17 -1.22 -6.60
N ALA A 197 20.08 -0.72 -6.04
CA ALA A 197 19.55 0.58 -6.43
C ALA A 197 20.57 1.70 -6.17
N ALA A 198 21.29 1.66 -5.05
CA ALA A 198 22.36 2.63 -4.75
C ALA A 198 23.51 2.58 -5.78
N LEU A 199 23.90 1.39 -6.25
CA LEU A 199 24.90 1.22 -7.30
C LEU A 199 24.44 1.87 -8.62
N PHE A 200 23.21 1.58 -9.04
CA PHE A 200 22.64 2.16 -10.26
C PHE A 200 22.44 3.67 -10.15
N TYR A 201 22.01 4.16 -8.99
CA TYR A 201 21.89 5.59 -8.70
C TYR A 201 23.23 6.31 -8.84
N ARG A 202 24.32 5.70 -8.34
CA ARG A 202 25.67 6.23 -8.52
C ARG A 202 26.08 6.27 -9.99
N GLY A 203 25.82 5.20 -10.74
CA GLY A 203 26.08 5.16 -12.18
C GLY A 203 25.27 6.21 -12.97
N MET A 204 24.02 6.42 -12.59
CA MET A 204 23.13 7.43 -13.17
C MET A 204 23.69 8.84 -12.95
N ASN A 205 24.16 9.18 -11.75
CA ASN A 205 24.75 10.50 -11.48
C ASN A 205 26.04 10.74 -12.26
N LEU A 206 26.91 9.73 -12.40
CA LEU A 206 28.12 9.83 -13.22
C LEU A 206 27.77 10.07 -14.71
N ALA A 207 26.76 9.36 -15.23
CA ALA A 207 26.29 9.56 -16.59
C ALA A 207 25.66 10.94 -16.81
N ALA A 208 24.99 11.50 -15.80
CA ALA A 208 24.33 12.80 -15.87
C ALA A 208 25.31 13.98 -16.03
N GLU A 209 26.56 13.84 -15.56
CA GLU A 209 27.61 14.85 -15.71
C GLU A 209 28.23 14.85 -17.12
N GLY A 210 28.06 13.76 -17.87
CA GLY A 210 28.60 13.59 -19.20
C GLY A 210 27.84 14.39 -20.26
N LYS A 211 28.59 15.09 -21.13
CA LYS A 211 28.01 15.89 -22.24
C LYS A 211 27.87 15.12 -23.55
N GLU A 212 28.51 13.96 -23.65
CA GLU A 212 28.53 13.15 -24.85
C GLU A 212 27.21 12.39 -25.07
N TRP A 213 26.83 12.15 -26.32
CA TRP A 213 25.54 11.51 -26.65
C TRP A 213 25.37 10.12 -26.02
N TYR A 214 26.45 9.33 -25.89
CA TYR A 214 26.40 8.00 -25.31
C TYR A 214 26.20 8.03 -23.78
N MET A 215 26.45 9.17 -23.13
CA MET A 215 26.17 9.35 -21.70
C MET A 215 24.66 9.45 -21.45
N ALA A 216 23.88 9.97 -22.40
CA ALA A 216 22.43 9.92 -22.32
C ALA A 216 21.91 8.47 -22.37
N ALA A 217 22.51 7.61 -23.19
CA ALA A 217 22.19 6.18 -23.21
C ALA A 217 22.58 5.51 -21.88
N ALA A 218 23.79 5.76 -21.38
CA ALA A 218 24.24 5.25 -20.09
C ALA A 218 23.31 5.69 -18.94
N TYR A 219 22.88 6.96 -18.94
CA TYR A 219 21.90 7.48 -17.99
C TYR A 219 20.58 6.73 -18.07
N ALA A 220 20.05 6.50 -19.28
CA ALA A 220 18.77 5.80 -19.46
C ALA A 220 18.82 4.37 -18.89
N TYR A 221 19.89 3.61 -19.16
CA TYR A 221 20.05 2.27 -18.59
C TYR A 221 20.28 2.30 -17.07
N ALA A 222 21.09 3.25 -16.57
CA ALA A 222 21.34 3.38 -15.15
C ALA A 222 20.09 3.77 -14.36
N TYR A 223 19.30 4.72 -14.90
CA TYR A 223 18.00 5.10 -14.34
C TYR A 223 17.00 3.94 -14.36
N GLY A 224 16.94 3.18 -15.47
CA GLY A 224 16.10 1.98 -15.54
C GLY A 224 16.45 0.94 -14.48
N GLY A 225 17.74 0.69 -14.28
CA GLY A 225 18.22 -0.20 -13.21
C GLY A 225 17.90 0.34 -11.81
N TYR A 226 18.13 1.64 -11.56
CA TYR A 226 17.80 2.29 -10.29
C TYR A 226 16.30 2.16 -9.99
N LEU A 227 15.45 2.54 -10.94
CA LEU A 227 13.99 2.48 -10.81
C LEU A 227 13.51 1.05 -10.54
N PHE A 228 14.04 0.06 -11.26
CA PHE A 228 13.69 -1.34 -11.06
C PHE A 228 14.07 -1.82 -9.66
N PHE A 229 15.34 -1.67 -9.25
CA PHE A 229 15.81 -2.21 -7.99
C PHE A 229 15.25 -1.47 -6.77
N ASP A 230 15.01 -0.16 -6.88
CA ASP A 230 14.36 0.61 -5.81
C ASP A 230 12.91 0.15 -5.60
N PHE A 231 12.13 0.09 -6.70
CA PHE A 231 10.72 -0.25 -6.64
C PHE A 231 10.47 -1.74 -6.35
N ALA A 232 11.23 -2.64 -6.96
CA ALA A 232 11.17 -4.07 -6.68
C ALA A 232 11.65 -4.37 -5.26
N GLY A 233 12.69 -3.69 -4.77
CA GLY A 233 13.15 -3.82 -3.40
C GLY A 233 12.11 -3.38 -2.37
N TYR A 234 11.44 -2.24 -2.61
CA TYR A 234 10.28 -1.81 -1.81
C TYR A 234 9.17 -2.88 -1.84
N SER A 235 8.79 -3.35 -3.02
CA SER A 235 7.70 -4.30 -3.21
C SER A 235 7.97 -5.63 -2.48
N LEU A 236 9.18 -6.17 -2.58
CA LEU A 236 9.58 -7.38 -1.86
C LEU A 236 9.48 -7.21 -0.34
N MET A 237 9.94 -6.10 0.22
CA MET A 237 9.83 -5.84 1.66
C MET A 237 8.36 -5.65 2.09
N ALA A 238 7.54 -4.99 1.26
CA ALA A 238 6.11 -4.83 1.51
C ALA A 238 5.39 -6.19 1.52
N ILE A 239 5.65 -7.05 0.54
CA ILE A 239 5.08 -8.40 0.47
C ILE A 239 5.54 -9.21 1.69
N GLY A 240 6.85 -9.24 1.98
CA GLY A 240 7.37 -10.03 3.09
C GLY A 240 6.83 -9.57 4.46
N CYS A 241 6.66 -8.27 4.67
CA CYS A 241 5.98 -7.76 5.87
C CYS A 241 4.51 -8.18 5.91
N GLY A 242 3.83 -8.20 4.76
CA GLY A 242 2.46 -8.68 4.71
C GLY A 242 2.34 -10.13 5.14
N GLN A 243 3.26 -10.99 4.69
CA GLN A 243 3.30 -12.41 5.04
C GLN A 243 3.47 -12.61 6.56
N PHE A 244 4.33 -11.84 7.23
CA PHE A 244 4.44 -11.84 8.70
C PHE A 244 3.14 -11.46 9.42
N LEU A 245 2.37 -10.55 8.83
CA LEU A 245 1.08 -10.08 9.35
C LEU A 245 -0.09 -10.99 8.95
N GLY A 246 0.20 -12.13 8.32
CA GLY A 246 -0.77 -13.13 7.89
C GLY A 246 -1.55 -12.78 6.62
N ILE A 247 -1.05 -11.83 5.81
CA ILE A 247 -1.68 -11.37 4.56
C ILE A 247 -0.76 -11.63 3.37
N GLU A 248 -1.18 -12.45 2.42
CA GLU A 248 -0.35 -12.90 1.30
C GLU A 248 -0.35 -11.92 0.12
N THR A 249 0.12 -10.68 0.33
CA THR A 249 0.01 -9.56 -0.65
C THR A 249 0.49 -9.97 -2.06
N PRO A 250 -0.15 -9.51 -3.17
CA PRO A 250 0.21 -9.97 -4.52
C PRO A 250 1.68 -9.66 -4.87
N GLU A 251 2.27 -10.46 -5.76
CA GLU A 251 3.63 -10.27 -6.29
C GLU A 251 3.65 -9.43 -7.57
#